data_AF-A0A9P6WNQ7-F1
#
_entry.id   AF-A0A9P6WNQ7-F1
#
_cell.length_a   1.000
_cell.length_b   1.000
_cell.length_c   1.000
_cell.angle_alpha   90.00
_cell.angle_beta   90.00
_cell.angle_gamma   90.00
#
_symmetry.space_group_name_H-M   'P 1'
#
loop_
_entity.id
_entity.type
_entity.pdbx_description
1 polymer ?
#
loop_
_entity_poly.entity_id
_entity_poly.type
_entity_poly.pdbx_seq_one_letter_code
_entity_poly.pdbx_strand_id
1 'polypeptide(L)'
;MESVRALYSNAQRGIRAFSTSMSNNARSYKSVVNRQLKETPDYKIGDVRPKRLWIPKEVSKYPAYPYGEARIFKRSDRGLYGGQVIGFGNKISEMGNHTRRSWLPNVVTKSLWSSSLNRIIKMKLTARVLRTITHEGGLDNYVTKDKEARIKELGLYGWRLRYDILKAREAAARPVAFEIAKKEDGSEVKVYYKGEYSGSSIKLTIGKRKLLEQLFPAVKLNTVGNLKYGEFNVARSNKTIQEILVECESLNVDLSAFTF
;
A
#
# COMPACT_ATOMS: atom_id res chain seq x y z
N MET A 1 -7.61 -68.06 -16.87
CA MET A 1 -7.63 -68.86 -15.64
C MET A 1 -6.85 -68.09 -14.59
N GLU A 2 -7.53 -67.78 -13.48
CA GLU A 2 -6.99 -67.50 -12.13
C GLU A 2 -6.25 -66.16 -11.96
N SER A 3 -6.92 -65.13 -11.42
CA SER A 3 -7.01 -64.78 -9.97
C SER A 3 -5.62 -64.68 -9.34
N VAL A 4 -5.22 -63.54 -8.78
CA VAL A 4 -5.45 -63.21 -7.36
C VAL A 4 -5.44 -61.69 -7.15
N ARG A 5 -6.50 -61.18 -6.52
CA ARG A 5 -6.59 -59.84 -5.92
C ARG A 5 -5.70 -59.80 -4.67
N ALA A 6 -4.67 -58.96 -4.67
CA ALA A 6 -3.94 -58.63 -3.44
C ALA A 6 -4.74 -57.60 -2.63
N LEU A 7 -5.41 -58.08 -1.58
CA LEU A 7 -5.96 -57.28 -0.49
C LEU A 7 -4.80 -56.68 0.30
N TYR A 8 -4.50 -55.40 0.12
CA TYR A 8 -3.64 -54.67 1.05
C TYR A 8 -4.39 -54.44 2.35
N SER A 9 -4.07 -55.27 3.34
CA SER A 9 -4.48 -55.13 4.73
C SER A 9 -4.01 -53.79 5.31
N ASN A 10 -4.96 -53.01 5.83
CA ASN A 10 -4.71 -51.85 6.69
C ASN A 10 -3.99 -52.30 7.97
N ALA A 11 -2.67 -52.32 7.96
CA ALA A 11 -1.87 -52.38 9.17
C ALA A 11 -1.72 -50.96 9.73
N GLN A 12 -2.58 -50.60 10.68
CA GLN A 12 -2.37 -49.44 11.56
C GLN A 12 -1.08 -49.67 12.36
N ARG A 13 0.06 -49.27 11.78
CA ARG A 13 1.31 -49.15 12.55
C ARG A 13 1.23 -47.87 13.35
N GLY A 14 1.01 -48.03 14.65
CA GLY A 14 1.04 -46.94 15.63
C GLY A 14 2.37 -46.22 15.59
N ILE A 15 2.43 -45.11 14.87
CA ILE A 15 3.45 -44.10 15.04
C ILE A 15 3.14 -43.47 16.41
N ARG A 16 4.01 -43.72 17.39
CA ARG A 16 4.06 -42.92 18.62
C ARG A 16 4.42 -41.50 18.20
N ALA A 17 3.42 -40.71 17.85
CA ALA A 17 3.60 -39.28 17.66
C ALA A 17 4.00 -38.72 19.01
N PHE A 18 5.23 -38.23 19.12
CA PHE A 18 5.55 -37.21 20.11
C PHE A 18 4.48 -36.13 19.95
N SER A 19 3.58 -36.02 20.93
CA SER A 19 2.63 -34.92 20.95
C SER A 19 3.46 -33.65 21.12
N THR A 20 3.77 -32.99 20.01
CA THR A 20 4.00 -31.55 20.04
C THR A 20 2.66 -30.94 20.40
N SER A 21 2.30 -30.96 21.69
CA SER A 21 1.32 -30.04 22.22
C SER A 21 1.90 -28.67 21.92
N MET A 22 1.51 -28.09 20.78
CA MET A 22 1.78 -26.70 20.46
C MET A 22 1.40 -25.92 21.71
N SER A 23 2.38 -25.24 22.30
CA SER A 23 2.12 -24.48 23.50
C SER A 23 0.94 -23.54 23.23
N ASN A 24 -0.13 -23.66 24.01
CA ASN A 24 -1.30 -22.76 23.97
C ASN A 24 -0.94 -21.28 24.27
N ASN A 25 0.35 -20.97 24.46
CA ASN A 25 0.90 -19.63 24.60
C ASN A 25 1.03 -18.86 23.29
N ALA A 26 0.78 -19.48 22.13
CA ALA A 26 0.68 -18.75 20.88
C ALA A 26 -0.58 -17.88 20.85
N ARG A 27 -0.37 -16.56 20.78
CA ARG A 27 -1.45 -15.59 20.59
C ARG A 27 -2.16 -15.89 19.26
N SER A 28 -3.42 -16.32 19.32
CA SER A 28 -4.14 -16.85 18.16
C SER A 28 -4.78 -15.80 17.24
N TYR A 29 -4.78 -14.52 17.63
CA TYR A 29 -5.41 -13.41 16.88
C TYR A 29 -6.82 -13.73 16.34
N LYS A 30 -7.60 -14.55 17.06
CA LYS A 30 -8.89 -15.10 16.61
C LYS A 30 -9.86 -14.02 16.12
N SER A 31 -9.91 -12.87 16.79
CA SER A 31 -10.77 -11.74 16.42
C SER A 31 -10.35 -11.02 15.14
N VAL A 32 -9.14 -11.25 14.65
CA VAL A 32 -8.60 -10.69 13.40
C VAL A 32 -8.72 -11.72 12.28
N VAL A 33 -8.25 -12.94 12.52
CA VAL A 33 -8.18 -13.99 11.49
C VAL A 33 -9.57 -14.47 11.08
N ASN A 34 -10.53 -14.54 11.99
CA ASN A 34 -11.88 -15.03 11.68
C ASN A 34 -12.76 -14.00 10.95
N ARG A 35 -12.20 -12.86 10.53
CA ARG A 35 -12.97 -11.85 9.78
C ARG A 35 -13.12 -12.31 8.34
N GLN A 36 -14.35 -12.57 7.94
CA GLN A 36 -14.68 -12.85 6.55
C GLN A 36 -14.86 -11.52 5.80
N LEU A 37 -14.13 -11.34 4.71
CA LEU A 37 -14.29 -10.21 3.80
C LEU A 37 -15.06 -10.67 2.58
N LYS A 38 -15.85 -9.76 2.00
CA LYS A 38 -16.47 -10.01 0.71
C LYS A 38 -15.36 -10.01 -0.35
N GLU A 39 -15.25 -11.09 -1.10
CA GLU A 39 -14.34 -11.17 -2.23
C GLU A 39 -14.76 -10.17 -3.30
N THR A 40 -13.81 -9.36 -3.76
CA THR A 40 -14.01 -8.42 -4.85
C THR A 40 -13.73 -9.13 -6.17
N PRO A 41 -14.68 -9.18 -7.11
CA PRO A 41 -14.41 -9.72 -8.44
C PRO A 41 -13.32 -8.89 -9.12
N ASP A 42 -12.43 -9.56 -9.85
CA ASP A 42 -11.39 -8.92 -10.65
C ASP A 42 -12.01 -8.37 -11.94
N TYR A 43 -11.92 -7.06 -12.15
CA TYR A 43 -12.50 -6.37 -13.30
C TYR A 43 -11.41 -6.03 -14.30
N LYS A 44 -11.52 -6.57 -15.52
CA LYS A 44 -10.56 -6.31 -16.60
C LYS A 44 -11.05 -5.19 -17.52
N ILE A 45 -10.11 -4.54 -18.20
CA ILE A 45 -10.42 -3.52 -19.20
C ILE A 45 -11.16 -4.20 -20.35
N GLY A 46 -12.36 -3.72 -20.66
CA GLY A 46 -13.23 -4.27 -21.70
C GLY A 46 -14.40 -5.11 -21.19
N ASP A 47 -14.39 -5.51 -19.90
CA ASP A 47 -15.54 -6.22 -19.31
C ASP A 47 -16.80 -5.35 -19.30
N VAL A 48 -17.95 -5.98 -19.52
CA VAL A 48 -19.24 -5.28 -19.46
C VAL A 48 -19.50 -4.82 -18.03
N ARG A 49 -19.79 -3.53 -17.86
CA ARG A 49 -20.14 -2.96 -16.57
C ARG A 49 -21.39 -3.66 -16.00
N PRO A 50 -21.34 -4.22 -14.77
CA PRO A 50 -22.51 -4.83 -14.15
C PRO A 50 -23.61 -3.79 -13.91
N LYS A 51 -24.86 -4.12 -14.22
CA LYS A 51 -26.02 -3.21 -14.09
C LYS A 51 -26.19 -2.60 -12.68
N ARG A 52 -25.81 -3.33 -11.63
CA ARG A 52 -25.95 -2.91 -10.21
C ARG A 52 -24.61 -2.57 -9.55
N LEU A 53 -23.58 -2.24 -10.33
CA LEU A 53 -22.29 -1.84 -9.78
C LEU A 53 -22.30 -0.36 -9.38
N TRP A 54 -22.35 -0.12 -8.07
CA TRP A 54 -22.05 1.19 -7.50
C TRP A 54 -20.52 1.39 -7.44
N ILE A 55 -20.04 2.45 -8.10
CA ILE A 55 -18.62 2.81 -8.15
C ILE A 55 -18.44 4.05 -7.27
N PRO A 56 -17.56 4.00 -6.24
CA PRO A 56 -17.21 5.17 -5.46
C PRO A 56 -16.69 6.29 -6.37
N LYS A 57 -17.04 7.54 -6.08
CA LYS A 57 -16.55 8.70 -6.84
C LYS A 57 -15.04 8.90 -6.68
N GLU A 58 -14.51 8.57 -5.51
CA GLU A 58 -13.10 8.73 -5.17
C GLU A 58 -12.43 7.36 -5.06
N VAL A 59 -11.22 7.25 -5.62
CA VAL A 59 -10.37 6.07 -5.46
C VAL A 59 -9.78 6.06 -4.05
N SER A 60 -9.80 4.91 -3.38
CA SER A 60 -9.18 4.79 -2.06
C SER A 60 -7.67 5.00 -2.13
N LYS A 61 -7.16 5.99 -1.39
CA LYS A 61 -5.72 6.28 -1.29
C LYS A 61 -4.89 5.07 -0.81
N TYR A 62 -5.46 4.24 0.06
CA TYR A 62 -4.76 3.15 0.73
C TYR A 62 -5.14 1.78 0.14
N PRO A 63 -4.22 0.82 0.10
CA PRO A 63 -4.54 -0.55 -0.28
C PRO A 63 -5.49 -1.19 0.75
N ALA A 64 -6.32 -2.12 0.29
CA ALA A 64 -7.20 -2.90 1.15
C ALA A 64 -6.37 -3.68 2.20
N TYR A 65 -6.77 -3.61 3.45
CA TYR A 65 -6.12 -4.37 4.52
C TYR A 65 -6.59 -5.84 4.47
N PRO A 66 -5.68 -6.84 4.48
CA PRO A 66 -6.06 -8.25 4.29
C PRO A 66 -7.11 -8.79 5.26
N TYR A 67 -7.17 -8.25 6.48
CA TYR A 67 -8.14 -8.68 7.51
C TYR A 67 -9.31 -7.69 7.70
N GLY A 68 -9.34 -6.61 6.92
CA GLY A 68 -10.35 -5.55 6.98
C GLY A 68 -10.55 -4.90 8.35
N GLU A 69 -11.67 -4.19 8.50
CA GLU A 69 -11.98 -3.43 9.72
C GLU A 69 -12.34 -4.33 10.91
N ALA A 70 -12.14 -3.84 12.13
CA ALA A 70 -12.49 -4.56 13.33
C ALA A 70 -14.02 -4.59 13.53
N ARG A 71 -14.60 -5.80 13.51
CA ARG A 71 -16.04 -6.00 13.82
C ARG A 71 -16.36 -5.75 15.30
N ILE A 72 -15.43 -6.16 16.17
CA ILE A 72 -15.53 -6.00 17.63
C ILE A 72 -14.49 -4.98 18.05
N PHE A 73 -14.84 -4.13 19.02
CA PHE A 73 -13.95 -3.11 19.55
C PHE A 73 -13.40 -2.18 18.45
N LYS A 74 -14.31 -1.53 17.69
CA LYS A 74 -14.01 -0.55 16.63
C LYS A 74 -13.07 0.59 17.05
N ARG A 75 -12.95 0.84 18.36
CA ARG A 75 -11.96 1.75 18.94
C ARG A 75 -10.52 1.38 18.53
N SER A 76 -10.24 0.09 18.32
CA SER A 76 -8.93 -0.42 17.92
C SER A 76 -8.46 0.06 16.55
N ASP A 77 -9.39 0.29 15.61
CA ASP A 77 -9.05 0.74 14.25
C ASP A 77 -8.55 2.19 14.18
N ARG A 78 -8.63 2.94 15.28
CA ARG A 78 -8.18 4.35 15.37
C ARG A 78 -6.76 4.50 15.93
N GLY A 79 -6.03 3.41 16.14
CA GLY A 79 -4.69 3.44 16.72
C GLY A 79 -3.96 2.10 16.63
N LEU A 80 -2.87 1.95 17.38
CA LEU A 80 -2.06 0.74 17.42
C LEU A 80 -2.35 -0.08 18.69
N TYR A 81 -3.19 -1.11 18.57
CA TYR A 81 -3.62 -1.92 19.71
C TYR A 81 -2.89 -3.24 19.86
N GLY A 82 -2.07 -3.63 18.88
CA GLY A 82 -1.23 -4.83 18.98
C GLY A 82 -2.07 -6.11 19.10
N GLY A 83 -3.18 -6.18 18.36
CA GLY A 83 -4.15 -7.28 18.42
C GLY A 83 -4.91 -7.42 19.75
N GLN A 84 -4.76 -6.48 20.69
CA GLN A 84 -5.50 -6.51 21.95
C GLN A 84 -6.93 -6.03 21.74
N VAL A 85 -7.88 -6.81 22.24
CA VAL A 85 -9.31 -6.50 22.25
C VAL A 85 -9.83 -6.41 23.67
N ILE A 86 -11.05 -5.88 23.84
CA ILE A 86 -11.75 -5.92 25.12
C ILE A 86 -12.04 -7.38 25.51
N GLY A 87 -11.71 -7.73 26.76
CA GLY A 87 -12.10 -9.00 27.36
C GLY A 87 -13.45 -8.85 28.08
N PHE A 88 -14.26 -9.91 28.09
CA PHE A 88 -15.50 -9.98 28.87
C PHE A 88 -15.49 -11.21 29.76
N GLY A 89 -16.05 -11.09 30.96
CA GLY A 89 -16.15 -12.20 31.91
C GLY A 89 -16.93 -11.81 33.16
N ASN A 90 -16.69 -12.50 34.26
CA ASN A 90 -17.44 -12.32 35.50
C ASN A 90 -16.51 -11.86 36.64
N LYS A 91 -17.01 -10.96 37.50
CA LYS A 91 -16.55 -10.84 38.89
C LYS A 91 -17.27 -11.94 39.67
N ILE A 92 -16.54 -12.69 40.47
CA ILE A 92 -17.07 -13.79 41.29
C ILE A 92 -16.95 -13.33 42.74
N SER A 93 -18.06 -13.37 43.49
CA SER A 93 -18.02 -13.14 44.93
C SER A 93 -17.48 -14.38 45.65
N GLU A 94 -17.12 -14.23 46.93
CA GLU A 94 -16.76 -15.36 47.79
C GLU A 94 -17.85 -16.44 47.84
N MET A 95 -19.13 -16.02 47.80
CA MET A 95 -20.30 -16.89 47.72
C MET A 95 -20.60 -17.44 46.31
N GLY A 96 -19.71 -17.23 45.32
CA GLY A 96 -19.88 -17.73 43.96
C GLY A 96 -20.83 -16.94 43.07
N ASN A 97 -21.32 -15.76 43.50
CA ASN A 97 -22.23 -14.95 42.68
C ASN A 97 -21.45 -14.32 41.51
N HIS A 98 -21.99 -14.46 40.29
CA HIS A 98 -21.36 -13.97 39.07
C HIS A 98 -21.95 -12.63 38.62
N THR A 99 -21.12 -11.59 38.52
CA THR A 99 -21.51 -10.29 37.95
C THR A 99 -20.69 -10.00 36.69
N ARG A 100 -21.33 -9.58 35.59
CA ARG A 100 -20.63 -9.28 34.33
C ARG A 100 -19.62 -8.13 34.52
N ARG A 101 -18.43 -8.29 33.95
CA ARG A 101 -17.40 -7.25 33.87
C ARG A 101 -16.66 -7.31 32.54
N SER A 102 -15.91 -6.25 32.25
CA SER A 102 -15.01 -6.18 31.10
C SER A 102 -13.58 -5.80 31.52
N TRP A 103 -12.61 -6.19 30.71
CA TRP A 103 -11.21 -5.80 30.85
C TRP A 103 -10.76 -5.04 29.60
N LEU A 104 -10.50 -3.76 29.76
CA LEU A 104 -9.96 -2.91 28.70
C LEU A 104 -8.44 -3.00 28.65
N PRO A 105 -7.82 -2.93 27.47
CA PRO A 105 -6.38 -2.77 27.38
C PRO A 105 -5.96 -1.40 27.92
N ASN A 106 -4.75 -1.30 28.48
CA ASN A 106 -4.18 -0.04 28.91
C ASN A 106 -3.77 0.80 27.69
N VAL A 107 -4.65 1.71 27.26
CA VAL A 107 -4.47 2.60 26.11
C VAL A 107 -3.98 3.96 26.57
N VAL A 108 -2.89 4.42 25.97
CA VAL A 108 -2.31 5.75 26.17
C VAL A 108 -2.29 6.51 24.85
N THR A 109 -2.34 7.84 24.91
CA THR A 109 -2.10 8.70 23.75
C THR A 109 -0.67 9.20 23.81
N LYS A 110 0.17 8.85 22.84
CA LYS A 110 1.55 9.33 22.75
C LYS A 110 1.86 9.85 21.35
N SER A 111 2.83 10.73 21.31
CA SER A 111 3.39 11.31 20.10
C SER A 111 4.74 10.63 19.85
N LEU A 112 4.91 10.01 18.68
CA LEU A 112 6.12 9.30 18.30
C LEU A 112 6.69 9.90 17.01
N TRP A 113 8.01 10.01 16.94
CA TRP A 113 8.70 10.47 15.73
C TRP A 113 8.71 9.37 14.67
N SER A 114 8.42 9.74 13.42
CA SER A 114 8.62 8.90 12.24
C SER A 114 9.76 9.47 11.42
N SER A 115 10.83 8.69 11.28
CA SER A 115 12.02 9.06 10.51
C SER A 115 11.72 9.20 9.01
N SER A 116 10.90 8.30 8.48
CA SER A 116 10.59 8.22 7.05
C SER A 116 9.62 9.33 6.63
N LEU A 117 8.74 9.76 7.53
CA LEU A 117 7.77 10.85 7.27
C LEU A 117 8.26 12.22 7.75
N ASN A 118 9.41 12.28 8.43
CA ASN A 118 10.00 13.49 9.02
C ASN A 118 9.00 14.32 9.85
N ARG A 119 8.16 13.65 10.64
CA ARG A 119 7.16 14.31 11.49
C ARG A 119 6.79 13.50 12.73
N ILE A 120 6.26 14.20 13.73
CA ILE A 120 5.68 13.60 14.92
C ILE A 120 4.24 13.14 14.64
N ILE A 121 3.90 11.90 15.00
CA ILE A 121 2.55 11.36 14.85
C ILE A 121 1.95 11.09 16.22
N LYS A 122 0.86 11.77 16.53
CA LYS A 122 0.04 11.55 17.73
C LYS A 122 -0.98 10.45 17.47
N MET A 123 -0.92 9.37 18.25
CA MET A 123 -1.84 8.24 18.09
C MET A 123 -2.19 7.59 19.43
N LYS A 124 -3.25 6.77 19.42
CA LYS A 124 -3.61 5.91 20.55
C LYS A 124 -2.86 4.59 20.42
N LEU A 125 -2.23 4.15 21.49
CA LEU A 125 -1.44 2.93 21.54
C LEU A 125 -1.65 2.21 22.87
N THR A 126 -1.55 0.89 22.85
CA THR A 126 -1.50 0.14 24.12
C THR A 126 -0.10 0.21 24.72
N ALA A 127 0.00 0.15 26.05
CA ALA A 127 1.29 0.15 26.74
C ALA A 127 2.22 -0.99 26.26
N ARG A 128 1.65 -2.13 25.87
CA ARG A 128 2.40 -3.25 25.27
C ARG A 128 3.00 -2.88 23.92
N VAL A 129 2.23 -2.21 23.06
CA VAL A 129 2.73 -1.74 21.76
C VAL A 129 3.83 -0.70 21.95
N LEU A 130 3.68 0.22 22.91
CA LEU A 130 4.72 1.19 23.22
C LEU A 130 6.06 0.52 23.54
N ARG A 131 6.04 -0.50 24.41
CA ARG A 131 7.24 -1.29 24.76
C ARG A 131 7.83 -2.02 23.55
N THR A 132 6.99 -2.46 22.62
CA THR A 132 7.45 -3.14 21.41
C THR A 132 8.11 -2.16 20.45
N ILE A 133 7.55 -0.96 20.31
CA ILE A 133 8.11 0.13 19.50
C ILE A 133 9.49 0.54 20.05
N THR A 134 9.64 0.67 21.36
CA THR A 134 10.94 0.99 21.97
C THR A 134 11.94 -0.13 21.78
N HIS A 135 11.52 -1.39 21.91
CA HIS A 135 12.38 -2.56 21.67
C HIS A 135 12.84 -2.67 20.21
N GLU A 136 11.99 -2.31 19.25
CA GLU A 136 12.32 -2.36 17.82
C GLU A 136 13.05 -1.10 17.31
N GLY A 137 13.35 -0.15 18.21
CA GLY A 137 14.13 1.05 17.88
C GLY A 137 13.38 2.10 17.08
N GLY A 138 12.05 2.15 17.16
CA GLY A 138 11.27 3.22 16.54
C GLY A 138 9.92 2.78 15.94
N LEU A 139 9.08 3.78 15.64
CA LEU A 139 7.75 3.55 15.09
C LEU A 139 7.82 2.91 13.70
N ASP A 140 8.71 3.39 12.85
CA ASP A 140 8.78 2.94 11.45
C ASP A 140 9.20 1.46 11.37
N ASN A 141 10.15 1.04 12.21
CA ASN A 141 10.59 -0.35 12.30
C ASN A 141 9.45 -1.25 12.78
N TYR A 142 8.65 -0.78 13.74
CA TYR A 142 7.47 -1.50 14.19
C TYR A 142 6.44 -1.70 13.07
N VAL A 143 6.15 -0.65 12.31
CA VAL A 143 5.10 -0.72 11.32
C VAL A 143 5.54 -1.50 10.06
N THR A 144 6.82 -1.43 9.70
CA THR A 144 7.37 -2.05 8.47
C THR A 144 7.81 -3.50 8.64
N LYS A 145 7.77 -4.06 9.85
CA LYS A 145 8.17 -5.46 10.08
C LYS A 145 7.29 -6.45 9.30
N ASP A 146 7.93 -7.32 8.53
CA ASP A 146 7.25 -8.19 7.56
C ASP A 146 6.57 -9.43 8.13
N LYS A 147 6.76 -9.74 9.42
CA LYS A 147 6.12 -10.92 10.05
C LYS A 147 4.59 -10.85 9.93
N GLU A 148 3.95 -11.95 9.55
CA GLU A 148 2.48 -12.02 9.45
C GLU A 148 1.76 -11.63 10.75
N ALA A 149 2.32 -12.03 11.90
CA ALA A 149 1.80 -11.66 13.21
C ALA A 149 1.75 -10.13 13.39
N ARG A 150 2.75 -9.40 12.87
CA ARG A 150 2.74 -7.94 12.90
C ARG A 150 1.59 -7.41 12.05
N ILE A 151 1.39 -7.94 10.86
CA ILE A 151 0.30 -7.52 9.97
C ILE A 151 -1.05 -7.66 10.69
N LYS A 152 -1.31 -8.81 11.34
CA LYS A 152 -2.51 -9.06 12.14
C LYS A 152 -2.69 -8.06 13.29
N GLU A 153 -1.60 -7.57 13.87
CA GLU A 153 -1.58 -6.67 15.02
C GLU A 153 -1.76 -5.18 14.70
N LEU A 154 -1.43 -4.76 13.47
CA LEU A 154 -1.42 -3.34 13.07
C LEU A 154 -2.81 -2.68 13.11
N GLY A 155 -3.84 -3.44 12.74
CA GLY A 155 -5.19 -2.90 12.51
C GLY A 155 -5.24 -1.94 11.31
N LEU A 156 -6.40 -1.32 11.08
CA LEU A 156 -6.61 -0.49 9.91
C LEU A 156 -5.73 0.78 9.91
N TYR A 157 -5.62 1.46 11.05
CA TYR A 157 -4.76 2.64 11.20
C TYR A 157 -3.28 2.30 10.98
N GLY A 158 -2.80 1.22 11.58
CA GLY A 158 -1.41 0.77 11.41
C GLY A 158 -1.10 0.36 9.97
N TRP A 159 -2.06 -0.24 9.25
CA TRP A 159 -1.91 -0.57 7.84
C TRP A 159 -1.77 0.67 6.95
N ARG A 160 -2.59 1.69 7.18
CA ARG A 160 -2.49 2.98 6.46
C ARG A 160 -1.15 3.67 6.74
N LEU A 161 -0.72 3.67 8.00
CA LEU A 161 0.57 4.20 8.40
C LEU A 161 1.73 3.44 7.75
N ARG A 162 1.62 2.10 7.65
CA ARG A 162 2.60 1.26 6.94
C ARG A 162 2.74 1.68 5.49
N TYR A 163 1.62 1.87 4.81
CA TYR A 163 1.61 2.32 3.43
C TYR A 163 2.29 3.69 3.28
N ASP A 164 1.94 4.68 4.12
CA ASP A 164 2.54 6.01 4.05
C ASP A 164 4.07 5.95 4.25
N ILE A 165 4.54 5.16 5.23
CA ILE A 165 5.98 5.00 5.52
C ILE A 165 6.70 4.29 4.36
N LEU A 166 6.15 3.19 3.85
CA LEU A 166 6.76 2.47 2.73
C LEU A 166 6.77 3.33 1.46
N LYS A 167 5.72 4.11 1.22
CA LYS A 167 5.66 5.03 0.08
C LYS A 167 6.68 6.16 0.21
N ALA A 168 6.89 6.68 1.41
CA ALA A 168 7.91 7.69 1.67
C ALA A 168 9.33 7.11 1.48
N ARG A 169 9.59 5.89 1.98
CA ARG A 169 10.86 5.19 1.75
C ARG A 169 11.11 4.91 0.27
N GLU A 170 10.09 4.47 -0.44
CA GLU A 170 10.17 4.27 -1.89
C GLU A 170 10.47 5.59 -2.60
N ALA A 171 9.79 6.68 -2.24
CA ALA A 171 10.05 8.00 -2.81
C ALA A 171 11.47 8.51 -2.54
N ALA A 172 12.01 8.25 -1.34
CA ALA A 172 13.39 8.59 -0.98
C ALA A 172 14.43 7.70 -1.67
N ALA A 173 14.11 6.44 -1.93
CA ALA A 173 14.99 5.48 -2.61
C ALA A 173 15.02 5.67 -4.13
N ARG A 174 13.97 6.25 -4.72
CA ARG A 174 13.92 6.53 -6.16
C ARG A 174 15.04 7.52 -6.53
N PRO A 175 15.86 7.21 -7.55
CA PRO A 175 16.87 8.14 -8.01
C PRO A 175 16.23 9.41 -8.57
N VAL A 176 16.98 10.50 -8.52
CA VAL A 176 16.57 11.78 -9.09
C VAL A 176 16.37 11.60 -10.59
N ALA A 177 15.20 11.96 -11.10
CA ALA A 177 14.82 11.75 -12.51
C ALA A 177 15.49 12.73 -13.50
N PHE A 178 16.52 13.45 -13.07
CA PHE A 178 17.25 14.40 -13.90
C PHE A 178 18.75 14.29 -13.61
N GLU A 179 19.54 14.55 -14.65
CA GLU A 179 20.97 14.75 -14.55
C GLU A 179 21.28 16.25 -14.49
N ILE A 180 22.38 16.62 -13.85
CA ILE A 180 22.87 18.00 -13.85
C ILE A 180 23.93 18.10 -14.95
N ALA A 181 23.66 18.91 -15.97
CA ALA A 181 24.60 19.21 -17.05
C ALA A 181 25.09 20.65 -16.92
N LYS A 182 26.36 20.89 -17.26
CA LYS A 182 26.94 22.23 -17.27
C LYS A 182 26.82 22.83 -18.67
N LYS A 183 26.27 24.04 -18.77
CA LYS A 183 26.28 24.85 -19.99
C LYS A 183 27.67 25.39 -20.30
N GLU A 184 27.86 25.86 -21.54
CA GLU A 184 29.06 26.59 -21.96
C GLU A 184 29.32 27.82 -21.06
N ASP A 185 28.24 28.45 -20.57
CA ASP A 185 28.28 29.56 -19.61
C ASP A 185 28.62 29.15 -18.16
N GLY A 186 28.93 27.87 -17.91
CA GLY A 186 29.21 27.33 -16.57
C GLY A 186 27.98 27.13 -15.66
N SER A 187 26.78 27.50 -16.12
CA SER A 187 25.53 27.31 -15.37
C SER A 187 25.06 25.86 -15.35
N GLU A 188 24.58 25.39 -14.19
CA GLU A 188 24.08 24.04 -14.00
C GLU A 188 22.59 23.92 -14.39
N VAL A 189 22.29 23.05 -15.33
CA VAL A 189 20.93 22.84 -15.85
C VAL A 189 20.50 21.39 -15.67
N LYS A 190 19.25 21.20 -15.24
CA LYS A 190 18.64 19.88 -15.06
C LYS A 190 18.20 19.33 -16.41
N VAL A 191 18.73 18.18 -16.80
CA VAL A 191 18.35 17.44 -18.01
C VAL A 191 17.52 16.23 -17.59
N TYR A 192 16.25 16.20 -17.99
CA TYR A 192 15.31 15.14 -17.62
C TYR A 192 15.30 13.98 -18.61
N TYR A 193 15.66 14.23 -19.87
CA TYR A 193 15.61 13.24 -20.92
C TYR A 193 16.69 13.51 -21.97
N LYS A 194 17.27 12.43 -22.49
CA LYS A 194 18.19 12.45 -23.63
C LYS A 194 17.60 11.52 -24.69
N GLY A 195 17.49 11.98 -25.91
CA GLY A 195 17.02 11.16 -27.02
C GLY A 195 17.18 11.88 -28.33
N GLU A 196 16.43 11.44 -29.33
CA GLU A 196 16.45 12.02 -30.67
C GLU A 196 15.14 12.74 -30.93
N TYR A 197 15.23 13.86 -31.65
CA TYR A 197 14.10 14.63 -32.14
C TYR A 197 14.43 15.18 -33.52
N SER A 198 13.62 14.88 -34.53
CA SER A 198 13.82 15.27 -35.93
C SER A 198 15.21 14.90 -36.47
N GLY A 199 15.73 13.73 -36.07
CA GLY A 199 17.05 13.23 -36.46
C GLY A 199 18.25 13.88 -35.75
N SER A 200 18.01 14.81 -34.81
CA SER A 200 19.05 15.42 -33.98
C SER A 200 19.01 14.88 -32.55
N SER A 201 20.17 14.65 -31.95
CA SER A 201 20.26 14.24 -30.55
C SER A 201 20.00 15.44 -29.62
N ILE A 202 18.93 15.37 -28.83
CA ILE A 202 18.44 16.45 -27.97
C ILE A 202 18.51 16.06 -26.49
N LYS A 203 18.95 17.03 -25.66
CA LYS A 203 18.86 16.98 -24.19
C LYS A 203 17.76 17.91 -23.73
N LEU A 204 16.71 17.37 -23.10
CA LEU A 204 15.55 18.15 -22.66
C LEU A 204 15.71 18.62 -21.22
N THR A 205 15.54 19.93 -21.04
CA THR A 205 15.53 20.58 -19.72
C THR A 205 14.19 20.47 -19.00
N ILE A 206 13.14 20.01 -19.70
CA ILE A 206 11.78 19.85 -19.19
C ILE A 206 11.42 18.38 -19.00
N GLY A 207 10.64 18.08 -17.96
CA GLY A 207 10.07 16.74 -17.74
C GLY A 207 8.76 16.49 -18.51
N LYS A 208 8.30 15.23 -18.50
CA LYS A 208 7.07 14.76 -19.21
C LYS A 208 5.86 15.69 -19.04
N ARG A 209 5.60 16.19 -17.83
CA ARG A 209 4.45 17.07 -17.55
C ARG A 209 4.49 18.37 -18.36
N LYS A 210 5.64 19.04 -18.39
CA LYS A 210 5.81 20.30 -19.13
C LYS A 210 5.84 20.07 -20.64
N LEU A 211 6.39 18.92 -21.06
CA LEU A 211 6.38 18.52 -22.46
C LEU A 211 4.95 18.32 -22.98
N LEU A 212 4.09 17.66 -22.20
CA LEU A 212 2.66 17.54 -22.51
C LEU A 212 1.95 18.91 -22.56
N GLU A 213 2.37 19.85 -21.72
CA GLU A 213 1.84 21.22 -21.70
C GLU A 213 2.17 21.97 -23.01
N GLN A 214 3.37 21.77 -23.58
CA GLN A 214 3.77 22.33 -24.87
C GLN A 214 3.08 21.63 -26.06
N LEU A 215 2.84 20.31 -25.96
CA LEU A 215 2.15 19.54 -26.99
C LEU A 215 0.64 19.87 -27.05
N PHE A 216 0.03 20.24 -25.92
CA PHE A 216 -1.42 20.38 -25.81
C PHE A 216 -2.04 21.40 -26.78
N PRO A 217 -1.51 22.63 -26.97
CA PRO A 217 -2.05 23.58 -27.94
C PRO A 217 -2.08 23.03 -29.36
N ALA A 218 -0.99 22.39 -29.81
CA ALA A 218 -0.89 21.80 -31.14
C ALA A 218 -1.90 20.67 -31.34
N VAL A 219 -2.04 19.78 -30.37
CA VAL A 219 -3.04 18.71 -30.42
C VAL A 219 -4.45 19.29 -30.42
N LYS A 220 -4.73 20.28 -29.57
CA LYS A 220 -6.04 20.92 -29.48
C LYS A 220 -6.47 21.57 -30.80
N LEU A 221 -5.54 22.19 -31.54
CA LEU A 221 -5.82 22.80 -32.84
C LEU A 221 -6.13 21.76 -33.92
N ASN A 222 -5.49 20.58 -33.86
CA ASN A 222 -5.69 19.51 -34.84
C ASN A 222 -6.88 18.59 -34.51
N THR A 223 -7.37 18.60 -33.27
CA THR A 223 -8.56 17.84 -32.88
C THR A 223 -9.85 18.60 -33.18
N VAL A 224 -10.81 17.91 -33.78
CA VAL A 224 -12.17 18.44 -33.95
C VAL A 224 -12.87 18.51 -32.59
N GLY A 225 -13.34 19.69 -32.19
CA GLY A 225 -14.07 19.93 -30.94
C GLY A 225 -13.22 20.56 -29.83
N ASN A 226 -13.81 20.73 -28.64
CA ASN A 226 -13.16 21.38 -27.51
C ASN A 226 -12.46 20.36 -26.60
N LEU A 227 -11.23 19.94 -26.97
CA LEU A 227 -10.43 19.02 -26.17
C LEU A 227 -10.02 19.64 -24.82
N LYS A 228 -10.34 18.96 -23.72
CA LYS A 228 -9.92 19.37 -22.37
C LYS A 228 -8.55 18.80 -22.03
N TYR A 229 -7.75 19.55 -21.26
CA TYR A 229 -6.41 19.11 -20.83
C TYR A 229 -6.44 17.82 -20.01
N GLY A 230 -7.50 17.60 -19.22
CA GLY A 230 -7.69 16.36 -18.46
C GLY A 230 -7.81 15.12 -19.35
N GLU A 231 -8.66 15.20 -20.39
CA GLU A 231 -8.86 14.12 -21.37
C GLU A 231 -7.59 13.86 -22.17
N PHE A 232 -6.89 14.93 -22.57
CA PHE A 232 -5.58 14.86 -23.21
C PHE A 232 -4.55 14.11 -22.35
N ASN A 233 -4.42 14.46 -21.07
CA ASN A 233 -3.48 13.81 -20.16
C ASN A 233 -3.80 12.34 -19.91
N VAL A 234 -5.08 11.99 -19.77
CA VAL A 234 -5.51 10.59 -19.57
C VAL A 234 -5.09 9.73 -20.76
N ALA A 235 -5.31 10.20 -21.98
CA ALA A 235 -4.95 9.49 -23.21
C ALA A 235 -3.43 9.26 -23.37
N ARG A 236 -2.59 10.12 -22.77
CA ARG A 236 -1.11 10.02 -22.82
C ARG A 236 -0.47 9.58 -21.50
N SER A 237 -1.27 9.11 -20.54
CA SER A 237 -0.79 8.69 -19.22
C SER A 237 0.26 7.58 -19.32
N ASN A 238 -0.02 6.55 -20.12
CA ASN A 238 0.85 5.38 -20.31
C ASN A 238 1.93 5.56 -21.39
N LYS A 239 1.90 6.64 -22.19
CA LYS A 239 2.88 6.85 -23.26
C LYS A 239 4.28 7.14 -22.70
N THR A 240 5.31 6.61 -23.36
CA THR A 240 6.71 6.92 -23.02
C THR A 240 7.08 8.33 -23.48
N ILE A 241 8.19 8.88 -22.99
CA ILE A 241 8.65 10.21 -23.43
C ILE A 241 9.00 10.21 -24.92
N GLN A 242 9.55 9.09 -25.42
CA GLN A 242 9.85 8.88 -26.84
C GLN A 242 8.62 8.99 -27.72
N GLU A 243 7.55 8.28 -27.38
CA GLU A 243 6.28 8.35 -28.13
C GLU A 243 5.69 9.77 -28.15
N ILE A 244 5.87 10.53 -27.08
CA ILE A 244 5.37 11.90 -27.02
C ILE A 244 6.24 12.83 -27.87
N LEU A 245 7.55 12.59 -27.95
CA LEU A 245 8.43 13.34 -28.86
C LEU A 245 8.07 13.09 -30.32
N VAL A 246 7.81 11.84 -30.70
CA VAL A 246 7.30 11.50 -32.05
C VAL A 246 5.98 12.24 -32.35
N GLU A 247 5.09 12.35 -31.34
CA GLU A 247 3.85 13.14 -31.48
C GLU A 247 4.15 14.64 -31.66
N CYS A 248 5.12 15.19 -30.92
CA CYS A 248 5.60 16.57 -31.11
C CYS A 248 6.17 16.80 -32.51
N GLU A 249 6.96 15.87 -33.05
CA GLU A 249 7.53 15.95 -34.41
C GLU A 249 6.41 15.99 -35.45
N SER A 250 5.43 15.08 -35.32
CA SER A 250 4.32 14.99 -36.27
C SER A 250 3.48 16.26 -36.35
N LEU A 251 3.46 17.05 -35.27
CA LEU A 251 2.70 18.29 -35.15
C LEU A 251 3.58 19.55 -35.24
N ASN A 252 4.87 19.39 -35.55
CA ASN A 252 5.87 20.47 -35.66
C ASN A 252 5.91 21.39 -34.43
N VAL A 253 5.90 20.80 -33.23
CA VAL A 253 6.03 21.57 -31.98
C VAL A 253 7.48 22.04 -31.82
N ASP A 254 7.68 23.35 -31.63
CA ASP A 254 9.02 23.88 -31.39
C ASP A 254 9.47 23.59 -29.95
N LEU A 255 10.56 22.84 -29.82
CA LEU A 255 11.17 22.47 -28.54
C LEU A 255 12.52 23.16 -28.30
N SER A 256 13.01 23.97 -29.25
CA SER A 256 14.34 24.59 -29.23
C SER A 256 14.64 25.37 -27.94
N ALA A 257 13.66 26.09 -27.40
CA ALA A 257 13.78 26.83 -26.16
C ALA A 257 14.08 25.96 -24.92
N PHE A 258 13.82 24.65 -25.01
CA PHE A 258 13.94 23.70 -23.90
C PHE A 258 15.09 22.70 -24.09
N THR A 259 15.83 22.82 -25.18
CA THR A 259 16.99 21.98 -25.48
C THR A 259 18.26 22.59 -24.89
N PHE A 260 19.16 21.71 -24.44
CA PHE A 260 20.52 22.04 -24.01
C PHE A 260 21.54 21.44 -24.96
#